data_AF-A0A1F3XV48-F1
#
_entry.id   AF-A0A1F3XV48-F1
#
_cell.length_a   1.000
_cell.length_b   1.000
_cell.length_c   1.000
_cell.angle_alpha   90.00
_cell.angle_beta   90.00
_cell.angle_gamma   90.00
#
_symmetry.space_group_name_H-M   'P 1'
#
loop_
_entity.id
_entity.type
_entity.pdbx_description
1 polymer ?
#
loop_
_entity_poly.entity_id
_entity_poly.type
_entity_poly.pdbx_seq_one_letter_code
_entity_poly.pdbx_strand_id
1 'polypeptide(L)'
;MGFPSEKELKTIRRRLEKVEPSRLLPKNASKADRLKFRLCEKFVIYLSEHKMTQAKLAARLMVDPSRINEIVKYRIDLFTVDKLMDLAERLDLDLDVRVA
;
A
#
# COMPACT_ATOMS: atom_id res chain seq x y z
N MET A 1 -19.63 15.04 7.31
CA MET A 1 -18.30 15.66 7.11
C MET A 1 -18.46 16.78 6.11
N GLY A 2 -18.07 18.01 6.45
CA GLY A 2 -18.08 19.15 5.52
C GLY A 2 -16.82 19.15 4.66
N PHE A 3 -16.88 19.79 3.49
CA PHE A 3 -15.71 20.00 2.66
C PHE A 3 -14.70 20.90 3.39
N PRO A 4 -13.39 20.58 3.42
CA PRO A 4 -12.39 21.40 4.12
C PRO A 4 -12.31 22.82 3.57
N SER A 5 -11.94 23.77 4.44
CA SER A 5 -11.72 25.17 4.06
C SER A 5 -10.46 25.35 3.21
N GLU A 6 -10.39 26.46 2.45
CA GLU A 6 -9.23 26.77 1.60
C GLU A 6 -7.91 26.86 2.42
N LYS A 7 -7.98 27.38 3.64
CA LYS A 7 -6.83 27.46 4.57
C LYS A 7 -6.33 26.08 4.98
N GLU A 8 -7.25 25.15 5.26
CA GLU A 8 -6.92 23.76 5.60
C GLU A 8 -6.30 23.05 4.41
N LEU A 9 -6.89 23.20 3.22
CA LEU A 9 -6.35 22.63 1.98
C LEU A 9 -4.93 23.13 1.68
N LYS A 10 -4.67 24.43 1.85
CA LYS A 10 -3.33 25.00 1.66
C LYS A 10 -2.30 24.43 2.64
N THR A 11 -2.70 24.24 3.90
CA THR A 11 -1.85 23.62 4.93
C THR A 11 -1.54 22.17 4.59
N ILE A 12 -2.55 21.40 4.18
CA ILE A 12 -2.40 20.00 3.77
C ILE A 12 -1.48 19.89 2.56
N ARG A 13 -1.69 20.71 1.52
CA ARG A 13 -0.84 20.72 0.32
C ARG A 13 0.63 20.99 0.65
N ARG A 14 0.92 22.04 1.44
CA ARG A 14 2.29 22.36 1.88
C ARG A 14 2.96 21.23 2.65
N ARG A 15 2.20 20.49 3.47
CA ARG A 15 2.72 19.33 4.20
C ARG A 15 3.03 18.18 3.23
N LEU A 16 2.15 17.91 2.29
CA LEU A 16 2.29 16.80 1.34
C LEU A 16 3.33 17.06 0.24
N GLU A 17 3.66 18.31 -0.08
CA GLU A 17 4.71 18.67 -1.07
C GLU A 17 6.07 18.03 -0.78
N LYS A 18 6.39 17.79 0.49
CA LYS A 18 7.68 17.19 0.91
C LYS A 18 7.61 15.68 1.08
N VAL A 19 6.42 15.09 0.97
CA VAL A 19 6.19 13.67 1.22
C VAL A 19 6.15 12.96 -0.11
N GLU A 20 6.88 11.84 -0.20
CA GLU A 20 6.82 11.01 -1.39
C GLU A 20 5.41 10.42 -1.57
N PRO A 21 4.77 10.63 -2.74
CA PRO A 21 3.42 10.14 -2.99
C PRO A 21 3.39 8.62 -3.24
N SER A 22 2.21 8.03 -3.08
CA SER A 22 1.93 6.68 -3.57
C SER A 22 1.96 6.65 -5.10
N ARG A 23 2.58 5.62 -5.68
CA ARG A 23 2.62 5.44 -7.13
C ARG A 23 1.27 4.96 -7.66
N LEU A 24 0.90 5.45 -8.83
CA LEU A 24 -0.28 4.98 -9.55
C LEU A 24 0.06 3.77 -10.40
N LEU A 25 -0.97 2.97 -10.70
CA LEU A 25 -0.85 1.90 -11.67
C LEU A 25 -0.49 2.47 -13.06
N PRO A 26 0.51 1.91 -13.76
CA PRO A 26 0.86 2.34 -15.12
C PRO A 26 -0.32 2.21 -16.09
N LYS A 27 -0.43 3.12 -17.06
CA LYS A 27 -1.52 3.11 -18.07
C LYS A 27 -1.56 1.80 -18.88
N ASN A 28 -0.40 1.20 -19.12
CA ASN A 28 -0.19 -0.05 -19.83
C ASN A 28 0.14 -1.23 -18.89
N ALA A 29 -0.37 -1.20 -17.66
CA ALA A 29 -0.09 -2.24 -16.67
C ALA A 29 -0.45 -3.65 -17.17
N SER A 30 0.44 -4.61 -16.90
CA SER A 30 0.18 -6.01 -17.16
C SER A 30 -0.86 -6.60 -16.20
N LYS A 31 -1.32 -7.83 -16.44
CA LYS A 31 -2.15 -8.57 -15.47
C LYS A 31 -1.40 -8.74 -14.13
N ALA A 32 -0.10 -9.03 -14.19
CA ALA A 32 0.73 -9.17 -13.00
C ALA A 32 0.83 -7.85 -12.21
N ASP A 33 1.04 -6.72 -12.89
CA ASP A 33 1.12 -5.41 -12.22
C ASP A 33 -0.20 -5.06 -11.51
N ARG A 34 -1.34 -5.33 -12.17
CA ARG A 34 -2.66 -5.17 -11.55
C ARG A 34 -2.82 -6.03 -10.31
N LEU A 35 -2.34 -7.27 -10.34
CA LEU A 35 -2.41 -8.17 -9.20
C LEU A 35 -1.53 -7.69 -8.04
N LYS A 36 -0.27 -7.32 -8.32
CA LYS A 36 0.63 -6.73 -7.30
C LYS A 36 0.01 -5.48 -6.68
N PHE A 37 -0.61 -4.62 -7.49
CA PHE A 37 -1.26 -3.41 -7.01
C PHE A 37 -2.42 -3.73 -6.04
N ARG A 38 -3.27 -4.70 -6.39
CA ARG A 38 -4.34 -5.18 -5.50
C ARG A 38 -3.80 -5.81 -4.22
N LEU A 39 -2.69 -6.55 -4.30
CA LEU A 39 -2.04 -7.09 -3.11
C LEU A 39 -1.55 -5.95 -2.19
N CYS A 40 -0.88 -4.92 -2.74
CA CYS A 40 -0.49 -3.74 -1.98
C CYS A 40 -1.69 -3.04 -1.31
N GLU A 41 -2.81 -2.92 -2.02
CA GLU A 41 -4.05 -2.34 -1.48
C GLU A 41 -4.55 -3.11 -0.25
N LYS A 42 -4.50 -4.44 -0.27
CA LYS A 42 -4.91 -5.26 0.88
C LYS A 42 -4.07 -4.99 2.13
N PHE A 43 -2.75 -4.78 2.00
CA PHE A 43 -1.91 -4.39 3.14
C PHE A 43 -2.27 -3.00 3.68
N VAL A 44 -2.63 -2.05 2.81
CA VAL A 44 -3.05 -0.70 3.22
C VAL A 44 -4.39 -0.76 3.97
N ILE A 45 -5.35 -1.52 3.46
CA ILE A 45 -6.63 -1.77 4.13
C ILE A 45 -6.37 -2.38 5.51
N TYR A 46 -5.54 -3.41 5.59
CA TYR A 46 -5.18 -4.05 6.86
C TYR A 46 -4.59 -3.08 7.89
N LEU A 47 -3.65 -2.22 7.48
CA LEU A 47 -3.10 -1.18 8.35
C LEU A 47 -4.18 -0.23 8.87
N SER A 48 -5.14 0.14 8.01
CA SER A 48 -6.23 1.05 8.33
C SER A 48 -7.23 0.42 9.31
N GLU A 49 -7.72 -0.78 9.01
CA GLU A 49 -8.71 -1.51 9.81
C GLU A 49 -8.17 -1.85 11.21
N HIS A 50 -6.91 -2.28 11.28
CA HIS A 50 -6.26 -2.60 12.54
C HIS A 50 -5.64 -1.40 13.27
N LYS A 51 -5.77 -0.17 12.71
CA LYS A 51 -5.14 1.07 13.23
C LYS A 51 -3.67 0.87 13.60
N MET A 52 -2.95 0.14 12.76
CA MET A 52 -1.58 -0.30 13.00
C MET A 52 -0.57 0.58 12.28
N THR A 53 0.59 0.81 12.90
CA THR A 53 1.70 1.52 12.24
C THR A 53 2.46 0.61 11.28
N GLN A 54 3.10 1.20 10.26
CA GLN A 54 3.94 0.45 9.31
C GLN A 54 5.07 -0.31 10.02
N ALA A 55 5.67 0.28 11.06
CA ALA A 55 6.73 -0.36 11.85
C ALA A 55 6.23 -1.61 12.60
N LYS A 56 5.01 -1.56 13.16
CA LYS A 56 4.41 -2.71 13.84
C LYS A 56 4.06 -3.82 12.85
N LEU A 57 3.58 -3.47 11.64
CA LEU A 57 3.38 -4.45 10.57
C LEU A 57 4.69 -5.10 10.14
N ALA A 58 5.76 -4.32 9.98
CA ALA A 58 7.08 -4.82 9.61
C ALA A 58 7.60 -5.85 10.63
N ALA A 59 7.48 -5.52 11.93
CA ALA A 59 7.84 -6.43 13.01
C ALA A 59 7.01 -7.72 12.98
N ARG A 60 5.69 -7.62 12.76
CA ARG A 60 4.80 -8.79 12.67
C ARG A 60 5.15 -9.71 11.49
N LEU A 61 5.51 -9.13 10.35
CA LEU A 61 5.90 -9.86 9.14
C LEU A 61 7.36 -10.31 9.16
N MET A 62 8.14 -9.88 10.16
CA MET A 62 9.59 -10.07 10.26
C MET A 62 10.32 -9.59 9.00
N VAL A 63 9.94 -8.39 8.52
CA VAL A 63 10.57 -7.73 7.38
C VAL A 63 11.11 -6.36 7.76
N ASP A 64 12.04 -5.84 6.96
CA ASP A 64 12.55 -4.49 7.16
C ASP A 64 11.42 -3.44 6.97
N PRO A 65 11.33 -2.39 7.82
CA PRO A 65 10.34 -1.33 7.69
C PRO A 65 10.29 -0.66 6.31
N SER A 66 11.42 -0.59 5.59
CA SER A 66 11.46 -0.08 4.22
C SER A 66 10.55 -0.87 3.28
N ARG A 67 10.45 -2.20 3.43
CA ARG A 67 9.60 -3.05 2.59
C ARG A 67 8.13 -2.69 2.76
N ILE A 68 7.69 -2.45 4.00
CA ILE A 68 6.30 -2.03 4.26
C ILE A 68 6.04 -0.64 3.69
N ASN A 69 6.97 0.30 3.86
CA ASN A 69 6.84 1.63 3.25
C ASN A 69 6.73 1.56 1.72
N GLU A 70 7.49 0.67 1.06
CA GLU A 70 7.41 0.47 -0.39
C GLU A 70 6.08 -0.16 -0.84
N ILE A 71 5.56 -1.13 -0.08
CA ILE A 71 4.22 -1.71 -0.31
C ILE A 71 3.14 -0.64 -0.19
N VAL A 72 3.16 0.16 0.88
CA VAL A 72 2.19 1.24 1.11
C VAL A 72 2.29 2.34 0.04
N LYS A 73 3.49 2.56 -0.52
CA LYS A 73 3.72 3.48 -1.64
C LYS A 73 3.44 2.87 -3.02
N TYR A 74 2.95 1.63 -3.09
CA TYR A 74 2.65 0.93 -4.34
C TYR A 74 3.85 0.86 -5.30
N ARG A 75 5.07 0.67 -4.76
CA ARG A 75 6.28 0.40 -5.57
C ARG A 75 6.30 -1.05 -6.07
N ILE A 76 5.30 -1.41 -6.87
CA ILE A 76 5.05 -2.78 -7.37
C ILE A 76 6.18 -3.32 -8.25
N ASP A 77 7.03 -2.44 -8.77
CA ASP A 77 8.24 -2.75 -9.53
C ASP A 77 9.30 -3.48 -8.68
N LEU A 78 9.27 -3.31 -7.35
CA LEU A 78 10.24 -3.89 -6.42
C LEU A 78 9.84 -5.29 -5.90
N PHE A 79 8.66 -5.78 -6.28
CA PHE A 79 8.12 -7.04 -5.77
C PHE A 79 7.67 -7.96 -6.90
N THR A 80 7.85 -9.27 -6.68
CA THR A 80 7.17 -10.31 -7.45
C THR A 80 5.77 -10.54 -6.88
N VAL A 81 4.89 -11.16 -7.66
CA VAL A 81 3.55 -11.55 -7.17
C VAL A 81 3.70 -12.53 -6.02
N ASP A 82 4.54 -13.57 -6.19
CA ASP A 82 4.76 -14.61 -5.18
C ASP A 82 5.21 -14.00 -3.85
N LYS A 83 6.13 -13.04 -3.87
CA LYS A 83 6.62 -12.40 -2.64
C LYS A 83 5.52 -11.64 -1.89
N LEU A 84 4.60 -11.02 -2.61
CA LEU A 84 3.46 -10.32 -2.01
C LEU A 84 2.41 -11.31 -1.49
N MET A 85 2.20 -12.43 -2.18
CA MET A 85 1.31 -13.49 -1.73
C MET A 85 1.85 -14.15 -0.45
N ASP A 86 3.14 -14.50 -0.40
CA ASP A 86 3.79 -15.04 0.81
C ASP A 86 3.58 -14.13 2.04
N LEU A 87 3.67 -12.82 1.86
CA LEU A 87 3.46 -11.85 2.94
C LEU A 87 1.98 -11.72 3.30
N ALA A 88 1.08 -11.84 2.33
CA ALA A 88 -0.35 -11.76 2.55
C ALA A 88 -0.88 -13.01 3.28
N GLU A 89 -0.38 -14.20 2.93
CA GLU A 89 -0.68 -15.47 3.62
C GLU A 89 -0.27 -15.42 5.10
N ARG A 90 0.89 -14.85 5.41
CA ARG A 90 1.34 -14.67 6.81
C ARG A 90 0.44 -13.74 7.64
N LEU A 91 -0.34 -12.89 6.98
CA LEU A 91 -1.31 -12.02 7.63
C LEU A 91 -2.73 -12.60 7.61
N ASP A 92 -2.93 -13.77 7.00
CA ASP A 92 -4.25 -14.38 6.77
C ASP A 92 -5.20 -13.41 6.04
N LEU A 93 -4.68 -12.71 5.03
CA LEU A 93 -5.48 -11.81 4.21
C LEU A 93 -6.36 -12.62 3.27
N ASP A 94 -7.65 -12.31 3.24
CA ASP A 94 -8.57 -12.88 2.25
C ASP A 94 -8.25 -12.34 0.84
N LEU A 95 -7.66 -13.21 0.04
CA LEU A 95 -7.24 -12.96 -1.34
C LEU A 95 -8.27 -13.59 -2.29
N ASP A 96 -9.30 -12.84 -2.69
CA ASP A 96 -10.15 -13.20 -3.85
C ASP A 96 -9.34 -13.00 -5.15
N VAL A 97 -8.38 -13.90 -5.39
CA VAL A 97 -7.56 -13.91 -6.61
C VAL A 97 -8.37 -14.55 -7.72
N ARG A 98 -9.14 -13.73 -8.45
CA ARG A 98 -9.76 -14.16 -9.69
C ARG A 98 -8.70 -14.26 -10.79
N VAL A 99 -8.19 -15.47 -11.00
CA VAL A 99 -7.37 -15.81 -12.16
C VAL A 99 -8.31 -16.05 -13.33
N ALA A 100 -8.32 -15.13 -14.30
CA ALA A 100 -9.06 -15.22 -15.55
C ALA A 100 -8.10 -15.32 -16.75
#